data_AF-A0A958FTP1-F1
#
_entry.id   AF-A0A958FTP1-F1
#
_cell.length_a   1.000
_cell.length_b   1.000
_cell.length_c   1.000
_cell.angle_alpha   90.00
_cell.angle_beta   90.00
_cell.angle_gamma   90.00
#
_symmetry.space_group_name_H-M   'P 1'
#
loop_
_entity.id
_entity.type
_entity.pdbx_description
1 polymer ?
#
loop_
_entity_poly.entity_id
_entity_poly.type
_entity_poly.pdbx_seq_one_letter_code
_entity_poly.pdbx_strand_id
1 'polypeptide(L)'
;MPLTQVVEMVKTVILRVTVLVSIALNLNVLAQETFGIQIDQKQWGQGLKTVRDLIASKRSGNQNPVFNDLYSLDWLDYLYPELIEFQIYAVWLDLTIGAPFKDPARRLPAVIERLQASTSIERANAFLEEHCFVLGESYFSCGVEPEYIAGIISIETFFGTYKNVFKFPTLATLASWVALNNPTFRSYIIGTYKHAIDAKQHFVNNRTDKNFSTAKYDFSQNSIWENRALSRSKRSISQLRDLLNLAESMNLNYDSIIKLEGSWVGAITDGQFMPTTLRDILKAGEIIDPHDLGDVIPLMARYLMPYWGESPEQINKAIGRYNSPKWYRTHVTTVAKLVEARWKELESEFNSDE
;
A
#
# COMPACT_ATOMS: atom_id res chain seq x y z
N MET A 1 -19.59 8.18 34.48
CA MET A 1 -19.01 6.92 33.96
C MET A 1 -17.49 7.04 34.02
N PRO A 2 -16.75 6.08 34.58
CA PRO A 2 -15.28 6.11 34.59
C PRO A 2 -14.75 6.18 33.16
N LEU A 3 -13.73 6.99 32.90
CA LEU A 3 -13.19 7.25 31.56
C LEU A 3 -12.79 5.96 30.81
N THR A 4 -12.34 4.94 31.55
CA THR A 4 -12.01 3.61 31.03
C THR A 4 -13.21 2.83 30.49
N GLN A 5 -14.41 3.01 31.04
CA GLN A 5 -15.64 2.40 30.52
C GLN A 5 -16.19 3.13 29.29
N VAL A 6 -15.97 4.44 29.19
CA VAL A 6 -16.32 5.23 27.99
C VAL A 6 -15.42 4.83 26.81
N VAL A 7 -14.12 4.65 27.07
CA VAL A 7 -13.14 4.23 26.06
C VAL A 7 -13.41 2.80 25.57
N GLU A 8 -13.78 1.86 26.44
CA GLU A 8 -14.17 0.52 25.98
C GLU A 8 -15.49 0.48 25.23
N MET A 9 -16.47 1.32 25.60
CA MET A 9 -17.74 1.40 24.90
C MET A 9 -17.59 2.03 23.51
N VAL A 10 -16.72 3.03 23.36
CA VAL A 10 -16.41 3.69 22.08
C VAL A 10 -15.56 2.79 21.18
N LYS A 11 -14.54 2.10 21.73
CA LYS A 11 -13.83 1.02 21.01
C LYS A 11 -14.81 -0.05 20.54
N THR A 12 -15.72 -0.49 21.42
CA THR A 12 -16.71 -1.52 21.11
C THR A 12 -17.72 -1.07 20.05
N VAL A 13 -18.12 0.19 19.94
CA VAL A 13 -19.13 0.63 18.95
C VAL A 13 -18.51 1.00 17.59
N ILE A 14 -17.31 1.58 17.57
CA ILE A 14 -16.59 1.94 16.33
C ILE A 14 -15.93 0.69 15.70
N LEU A 15 -15.42 -0.22 16.54
CA LEU A 15 -15.06 -1.59 16.18
C LEU A 15 -16.30 -2.48 15.99
N ARG A 16 -17.52 -1.94 16.08
CA ARG A 16 -18.75 -2.66 15.69
C ARG A 16 -19.41 -2.12 14.44
N VAL A 17 -19.47 -0.84 14.07
CA VAL A 17 -20.33 -0.52 12.90
C VAL A 17 -19.58 -0.48 11.55
N THR A 18 -18.40 0.12 11.50
CA THR A 18 -17.52 0.10 10.29
C THR A 18 -16.81 -1.25 10.15
N VAL A 19 -16.55 -1.85 11.31
CA VAL A 19 -15.96 -3.16 11.48
C VAL A 19 -17.03 -4.27 11.39
N LEU A 20 -18.29 -4.17 11.83
CA LEU A 20 -19.26 -5.28 11.59
C LEU A 20 -19.71 -5.38 10.13
N VAL A 21 -19.48 -4.38 9.27
CA VAL A 21 -19.75 -4.58 7.83
C VAL A 21 -18.52 -5.15 7.12
N SER A 22 -17.34 -4.56 7.33
CA SER A 22 -16.10 -4.97 6.65
C SER A 22 -15.33 -6.09 7.37
N ILE A 23 -15.52 -6.23 8.69
CA ILE A 23 -14.96 -7.25 9.58
C ILE A 23 -15.98 -8.35 9.90
N ALA A 24 -17.31 -8.18 9.93
CA ALA A 24 -18.15 -9.39 9.95
C ALA A 24 -17.86 -10.24 8.69
N LEU A 25 -17.68 -9.58 7.53
CA LEU A 25 -17.14 -10.11 6.25
C LEU A 25 -15.82 -10.88 6.35
N ASN A 26 -14.95 -10.61 7.33
CA ASN A 26 -13.56 -11.08 7.36
C ASN A 26 -13.11 -11.79 8.64
N LEU A 27 -13.68 -11.45 9.81
CA LEU A 27 -13.38 -12.10 11.08
C LEU A 27 -14.00 -13.48 11.20
N ASN A 28 -14.95 -13.91 10.36
CA ASN A 28 -15.38 -15.32 10.41
C ASN A 28 -14.22 -16.23 9.99
N VAL A 29 -13.42 -15.82 8.99
CA VAL A 29 -12.21 -16.57 8.59
C VAL A 29 -11.12 -16.41 9.66
N LEU A 30 -10.83 -15.18 10.08
CA LEU A 30 -9.76 -14.95 11.07
C LEU A 30 -10.08 -15.56 12.44
N ALA A 31 -11.34 -15.49 12.89
CA ALA A 31 -11.79 -16.08 14.16
C ALA A 31 -11.98 -17.58 14.08
N GLN A 32 -12.30 -18.15 12.92
CA GLN A 32 -12.25 -19.60 12.73
C GLN A 32 -10.80 -20.10 12.73
N GLU A 33 -9.89 -19.44 12.02
CA GLU A 33 -8.47 -19.82 11.93
C GLU A 33 -7.69 -19.56 13.23
N THR A 34 -8.04 -18.51 13.99
CA THR A 34 -7.29 -18.09 15.19
C THR A 34 -7.97 -18.53 16.50
N PHE A 35 -9.30 -18.63 16.52
CA PHE A 35 -10.08 -18.82 17.76
C PHE A 35 -11.16 -19.94 17.69
N GLY A 36 -11.35 -20.62 16.55
CA GLY A 36 -12.30 -21.72 16.38
C GLY A 36 -13.80 -21.35 16.38
N ILE A 37 -14.17 -20.09 16.12
CA ILE A 37 -15.57 -19.60 16.16
C ILE A 37 -16.20 -19.62 14.75
N GLN A 38 -17.45 -20.08 14.61
CA GLN A 38 -18.18 -20.18 13.33
C GLN A 38 -19.50 -19.35 13.33
N ILE A 39 -19.70 -18.51 12.31
CA ILE A 39 -20.93 -17.70 12.10
C ILE A 39 -21.74 -18.20 10.87
N ASP A 40 -23.05 -18.43 11.04
CA ASP A 40 -24.00 -19.00 10.05
C ASP A 40 -24.37 -18.05 8.88
N GLN A 41 -24.32 -18.56 7.63
CA GLN A 41 -24.72 -17.90 6.36
C GLN A 41 -26.09 -17.18 6.37
N LYS A 42 -27.06 -17.62 7.18
CA LYS A 42 -28.36 -16.95 7.25
C LYS A 42 -28.27 -15.58 7.95
N GLN A 43 -27.42 -15.48 8.99
CA GLN A 43 -27.16 -14.22 9.69
C GLN A 43 -26.43 -13.21 8.79
N TRP A 44 -25.63 -13.71 7.85
CA TRP A 44 -24.95 -12.91 6.82
C TRP A 44 -25.88 -12.23 5.83
N GLY A 45 -26.82 -12.98 5.25
CA GLY A 45 -27.78 -12.45 4.29
C GLY A 45 -28.64 -11.34 4.90
N GLN A 46 -28.97 -11.48 6.19
CA GLN A 46 -29.72 -10.48 6.95
C GLN A 46 -28.91 -9.19 7.12
N GLY A 47 -27.63 -9.29 7.50
CA GLY A 47 -26.75 -8.12 7.70
C GLY A 47 -26.53 -7.30 6.43
N LEU A 48 -26.26 -7.96 5.29
CA LEU A 48 -26.09 -7.27 4.00
C LEU A 48 -27.37 -6.58 3.53
N LYS A 49 -28.53 -7.20 3.76
CA LYS A 49 -29.83 -6.59 3.46
C LYS A 49 -30.05 -5.33 4.32
N THR A 50 -29.78 -5.41 5.62
CA THR A 50 -29.90 -4.26 6.54
C THR A 50 -29.01 -3.09 6.10
N VAL A 51 -27.75 -3.35 5.71
CA VAL A 51 -26.84 -2.30 5.21
C VAL A 51 -27.34 -1.69 3.89
N ARG A 52 -27.81 -2.51 2.96
CA ARG A 52 -28.38 -2.04 1.68
C ARG A 52 -29.60 -1.16 1.90
N ASP A 53 -30.50 -1.59 2.80
CA ASP A 53 -31.72 -0.86 3.14
C ASP A 53 -31.37 0.46 3.84
N LEU A 54 -30.33 0.50 4.68
CA LEU A 54 -29.80 1.72 5.31
C LEU A 54 -29.30 2.74 4.27
N ILE A 55 -28.56 2.27 3.26
CA ILE A 55 -28.04 3.11 2.17
C ILE A 55 -29.18 3.67 1.32
N ALA A 56 -30.18 2.83 1.00
CA ALA A 56 -31.35 3.24 0.23
C ALA A 56 -32.23 4.24 0.98
N SER A 57 -32.41 4.05 2.29
CA SER A 57 -33.14 4.96 3.19
C SER A 57 -32.48 6.34 3.22
N LYS A 58 -31.15 6.41 3.36
CA LYS A 58 -30.40 7.67 3.37
C LYS A 58 -30.50 8.41 2.04
N ARG A 59 -30.32 7.71 0.90
CA ARG A 59 -30.40 8.31 -0.45
C ARG A 59 -31.79 8.84 -0.80
N SER A 60 -32.84 8.26 -0.22
CA SER A 60 -34.23 8.68 -0.45
C SER A 60 -34.70 9.77 0.51
N GLY A 61 -33.87 10.21 1.46
CA GLY A 61 -34.27 11.16 2.50
C GLY A 61 -35.32 10.61 3.47
N ASN A 62 -35.59 9.30 3.42
CA ASN A 62 -36.61 8.67 4.23
C ASN A 62 -35.99 8.30 5.58
N GLN A 63 -36.31 9.04 6.63
CA GLN A 63 -35.82 8.80 7.98
C GLN A 63 -36.62 7.67 8.62
N ASN A 64 -36.07 6.45 8.58
CA ASN A 64 -36.65 5.34 9.31
C ASN A 64 -36.26 5.47 10.80
N PRO A 65 -37.25 5.53 11.73
CA PRO A 65 -36.99 5.80 13.14
C PRO A 65 -36.13 4.74 13.85
N VAL A 66 -36.06 3.52 13.32
CA VAL A 66 -35.14 2.47 13.82
C VAL A 66 -33.67 2.85 13.62
N PHE A 67 -33.39 3.75 12.68
CA PHE A 67 -32.04 4.18 12.32
C PHE A 67 -31.72 5.60 12.77
N ASN A 68 -32.65 6.33 13.40
CA ASN A 68 -32.40 7.69 13.88
C ASN A 68 -31.30 7.75 14.94
N ASP A 69 -31.15 6.71 15.77
CA ASP A 69 -30.03 6.59 16.72
C ASP A 69 -28.69 6.32 16.01
N LEU A 70 -28.72 5.61 14.87
CA LEU A 70 -27.55 5.37 14.01
C LEU A 70 -27.19 6.61 13.16
N TYR A 71 -28.17 7.39 12.73
CA TYR A 71 -27.98 8.65 11.99
C TYR A 71 -27.57 9.82 12.89
N SER A 72 -27.80 9.75 14.21
CA SER A 72 -27.32 10.74 15.19
C SER A 72 -25.81 10.70 15.44
N LEU A 73 -25.12 9.78 14.79
CA LEU A 73 -23.68 9.59 14.89
C LEU A 73 -22.99 10.25 13.70
N ASP A 74 -22.53 11.49 13.89
CA ASP A 74 -21.85 12.34 12.88
C ASP A 74 -20.67 11.67 12.15
N TRP A 75 -20.15 10.53 12.65
CA TRP A 75 -19.03 9.81 12.04
C TRP A 75 -19.43 8.96 10.81
N LEU A 76 -20.73 8.64 10.61
CA LEU A 76 -21.20 7.87 9.45
C LEU A 76 -21.18 8.68 8.14
N ASP A 77 -21.13 10.01 8.23
CA ASP A 77 -20.90 10.90 7.09
C ASP A 77 -19.44 10.89 6.63
N TYR A 78 -18.49 10.48 7.49
CA TYR A 78 -17.06 10.43 7.17
C TYR A 78 -16.58 9.12 6.53
N LEU A 79 -17.39 8.05 6.54
CA LEU A 79 -16.89 6.68 6.34
C LEU A 79 -17.51 5.87 5.19
N TYR A 80 -18.62 6.30 4.56
CA TYR A 80 -19.49 5.32 3.90
C TYR A 80 -19.60 5.35 2.36
N PRO A 81 -19.76 6.48 1.67
CA PRO A 81 -19.83 6.46 0.20
C PRO A 81 -18.43 6.44 -0.42
N GLU A 82 -17.57 7.37 0.00
CA GLU A 82 -16.26 7.56 -0.60
C GLU A 82 -15.33 6.42 -0.25
N LEU A 83 -15.32 5.93 0.99
CA LEU A 83 -14.40 4.87 1.42
C LEU A 83 -14.71 3.52 0.78
N ILE A 84 -15.99 3.17 0.55
CA ILE A 84 -16.35 1.96 -0.20
C ILE A 84 -16.04 2.16 -1.68
N GLU A 85 -16.45 3.26 -2.31
CA GLU A 85 -16.12 3.51 -3.73
C GLU A 85 -14.61 3.59 -3.98
N PHE A 86 -13.84 4.14 -3.03
CA PHE A 86 -12.38 4.30 -3.08
C PHE A 86 -11.62 3.01 -2.79
N GLN A 87 -12.07 2.21 -1.82
CA GLN A 87 -11.52 0.86 -1.58
C GLN A 87 -11.75 -0.04 -2.78
N ILE A 88 -12.93 0.07 -3.39
CA ILE A 88 -13.20 -0.68 -4.60
C ILE A 88 -12.44 -0.08 -5.79
N TYR A 89 -12.17 1.23 -5.81
CA TYR A 89 -11.26 1.83 -6.79
C TYR A 89 -9.83 1.30 -6.66
N ALA A 90 -9.28 1.11 -5.45
CA ALA A 90 -7.95 0.50 -5.27
C ALA A 90 -7.91 -0.97 -5.73
N VAL A 91 -8.96 -1.73 -5.42
CA VAL A 91 -9.11 -3.11 -5.90
C VAL A 91 -9.27 -3.14 -7.42
N TRP A 92 -10.07 -2.23 -7.97
CA TRP A 92 -10.22 -2.00 -9.39
C TRP A 92 -8.90 -1.61 -10.03
N LEU A 93 -8.12 -0.72 -9.41
CA LEU A 93 -6.80 -0.33 -9.87
C LEU A 93 -5.96 -1.60 -9.98
N ASP A 94 -5.73 -2.42 -8.95
CA ASP A 94 -4.89 -3.62 -9.16
C ASP A 94 -5.42 -4.60 -10.20
N LEU A 95 -6.72 -4.90 -10.14
CA LEU A 95 -7.34 -5.91 -11.01
C LEU A 95 -7.29 -5.42 -12.46
N THR A 96 -7.61 -4.16 -12.71
CA THR A 96 -7.50 -3.60 -14.05
C THR A 96 -6.05 -3.29 -14.38
N ILE A 97 -5.41 -2.39 -13.64
CA ILE A 97 -4.06 -1.86 -13.81
C ILE A 97 -3.05 -3.00 -13.92
N GLY A 98 -3.11 -4.10 -13.15
CA GLY A 98 -2.28 -5.29 -13.38
C GLY A 98 -0.89 -4.95 -13.92
N ALA A 99 -0.24 -3.98 -13.27
CA ALA A 99 0.85 -3.16 -13.80
C ALA A 99 0.81 -2.89 -15.35
N PRO A 100 0.28 -1.76 -15.87
CA PRO A 100 0.54 -1.30 -17.24
C PRO A 100 2.02 -0.92 -17.43
N PHE A 101 2.84 -1.14 -16.40
CA PHE A 101 4.28 -0.95 -16.32
C PHE A 101 5.08 -2.13 -16.90
N LYS A 102 4.42 -3.10 -17.54
CA LYS A 102 5.06 -4.31 -18.11
C LYS A 102 5.76 -4.12 -19.45
N ASP A 103 5.81 -2.92 -20.01
CA ASP A 103 6.71 -2.60 -21.13
C ASP A 103 7.87 -1.70 -20.67
N PRO A 104 8.91 -2.29 -20.02
CA PRO A 104 10.14 -1.60 -19.67
C PRO A 104 10.79 -0.90 -20.86
N ALA A 105 10.69 -1.48 -22.06
CA ALA A 105 11.45 -1.03 -23.22
C ALA A 105 10.99 0.33 -23.73
N ARG A 106 9.70 0.66 -23.60
CA ARG A 106 9.15 1.97 -24.00
C ARG A 106 9.32 3.06 -22.94
N ARG A 107 9.33 2.70 -21.65
CA ARG A 107 9.47 3.70 -20.57
C ARG A 107 10.91 3.98 -20.22
N LEU A 108 11.82 3.01 -20.38
CA LEU A 108 13.20 3.21 -19.99
C LEU A 108 13.83 4.46 -20.65
N PRO A 109 13.61 4.76 -21.94
CA PRO A 109 14.11 6.01 -22.54
C PRO A 109 13.50 7.26 -21.90
N ALA A 110 12.17 7.33 -21.72
CA ALA A 110 11.50 8.49 -21.13
C ALA A 110 11.79 8.67 -19.63
N VAL A 111 12.04 7.56 -18.91
CA VAL A 111 12.48 7.56 -17.51
C VAL A 111 13.92 8.05 -17.44
N ILE A 112 14.81 7.54 -18.28
CA ILE A 112 16.20 8.01 -18.39
C ILE A 112 16.23 9.50 -18.76
N GLU A 113 15.42 9.94 -19.72
CA GLU A 113 15.33 11.35 -20.13
C GLU A 113 14.85 12.24 -18.97
N ARG A 114 13.82 11.83 -18.23
CA ARG A 114 13.37 12.54 -17.02
C ARG A 114 14.41 12.54 -15.90
N LEU A 115 15.19 11.46 -15.78
CA LEU A 115 16.27 11.35 -14.80
C LEU A 115 17.47 12.22 -15.16
N GLN A 116 17.80 12.31 -16.45
CA GLN A 116 18.88 13.14 -16.97
C GLN A 116 18.50 14.63 -17.03
N ALA A 117 17.22 14.96 -16.91
CA ALA A 117 16.81 16.34 -16.69
C ALA A 117 17.48 16.86 -15.41
N SER A 118 18.14 18.03 -15.50
CA SER A 118 18.98 18.58 -14.43
C SER A 118 18.24 18.61 -13.08
N THR A 119 16.93 18.91 -13.10
CA THR A 119 16.07 18.94 -11.92
C THR A 119 16.00 17.63 -11.11
N SER A 120 16.14 16.46 -11.73
CA SER A 120 16.11 15.17 -11.00
C SER A 120 17.43 14.90 -10.30
N ILE A 121 18.55 15.24 -10.95
CA ILE A 121 19.90 15.14 -10.38
C ILE A 121 20.09 16.17 -9.27
N GLU A 122 19.66 17.41 -9.49
CA GLU A 122 19.67 18.48 -8.48
C GLU A 122 18.91 18.07 -7.22
N ARG A 123 17.73 17.45 -7.36
CA ARG A 123 16.97 16.94 -6.21
C ARG A 123 17.66 15.79 -5.51
N ALA A 124 18.28 14.87 -6.26
CA ALA A 124 19.01 13.75 -5.67
C ALA A 124 20.24 14.25 -4.90
N ASN A 125 20.98 15.21 -5.44
CA ASN A 125 22.09 15.87 -4.74
C ASN A 125 21.60 16.62 -3.50
N ALA A 126 20.52 17.40 -3.61
CA ALA A 126 19.93 18.09 -2.46
C ALA A 126 19.49 17.11 -1.37
N PHE A 127 18.90 15.97 -1.75
CA PHE A 127 18.53 14.91 -0.80
C PHE A 127 19.76 14.32 -0.11
N LEU A 128 20.86 14.06 -0.83
CA LEU A 128 22.10 13.57 -0.23
C LEU A 128 22.70 14.59 0.76
N GLU A 129 22.66 15.88 0.44
CA GLU A 129 23.12 16.95 1.31
C GLU A 129 22.25 17.09 2.56
N GLU A 130 20.93 17.12 2.39
CA GLU A 130 19.95 17.28 3.48
C GLU A 130 20.03 16.12 4.49
N HIS A 131 20.25 14.90 4.00
CA HIS A 131 20.27 13.69 4.82
C HIS A 131 21.66 13.08 4.96
N CYS A 132 22.72 13.85 4.71
CA CYS A 132 24.10 13.35 4.66
C CYS A 132 24.51 12.60 5.93
N PHE A 133 24.15 13.12 7.10
CA PHE A 133 24.46 12.53 8.40
C PHE A 133 23.83 11.13 8.57
N VAL A 134 22.50 11.02 8.40
CA VAL A 134 21.79 9.74 8.60
C VAL A 134 22.14 8.71 7.51
N LEU A 135 22.46 9.17 6.30
CA LEU A 135 22.98 8.33 5.24
C LEU A 135 24.37 7.79 5.58
N GLY A 136 25.26 8.64 6.12
CA GLY A 136 26.57 8.24 6.61
C GLY A 136 26.47 7.20 7.72
N GLU A 137 25.67 7.46 8.76
CA GLU A 137 25.45 6.50 9.86
C GLU A 137 24.90 5.15 9.35
N SER A 138 23.97 5.20 8.40
CA SER A 138 23.39 4.00 7.77
C SER A 138 24.44 3.24 6.95
N TYR A 139 25.30 3.95 6.21
CA TYR A 139 26.42 3.35 5.49
C TYR A 139 27.41 2.68 6.43
N PHE A 140 27.84 3.36 7.51
CA PHE A 140 28.74 2.76 8.50
C PHE A 140 28.13 1.53 9.19
N SER A 141 26.82 1.54 9.45
CA SER A 141 26.14 0.45 10.17
C SER A 141 25.78 -0.74 9.29
N CYS A 142 25.48 -0.52 8.00
CA CYS A 142 24.90 -1.53 7.11
C CYS A 142 25.71 -1.79 5.84
N GLY A 143 26.71 -0.96 5.52
CA GLY A 143 27.54 -1.09 4.32
C GLY A 143 26.80 -0.83 3.00
N VAL A 144 25.63 -0.19 3.04
CA VAL A 144 24.83 0.14 1.86
C VAL A 144 25.15 1.57 1.43
N GLU A 145 25.63 1.76 0.21
CA GLU A 145 26.08 3.07 -0.24
C GLU A 145 24.90 4.06 -0.41
N PRO A 146 25.01 5.30 0.11
CA PRO A 146 23.92 6.28 0.13
C PRO A 146 23.29 6.62 -1.21
N GLU A 147 24.08 6.66 -2.29
CA GLU A 147 23.59 6.97 -3.63
C GLU A 147 22.55 5.95 -4.14
N TYR A 148 22.59 4.70 -3.67
CA TYR A 148 21.59 3.69 -3.99
C TYR A 148 20.30 3.86 -3.19
N ILE A 149 20.39 4.30 -1.94
CA ILE A 149 19.23 4.66 -1.12
C ILE A 149 18.52 5.87 -1.77
N ALA A 150 19.27 6.90 -2.16
CA ALA A 150 18.75 8.04 -2.92
C ALA A 150 18.10 7.58 -4.24
N GLY A 151 18.73 6.65 -4.96
CA GLY A 151 18.17 6.04 -6.17
C GLY A 151 16.81 5.38 -5.94
N ILE A 152 16.62 4.64 -4.84
CA ILE A 152 15.35 4.01 -4.49
C ILE A 152 14.30 5.06 -4.07
N ILE A 153 14.63 6.00 -3.19
CA ILE A 153 13.70 7.03 -2.74
C ILE A 153 13.21 7.90 -3.92
N SER A 154 14.09 8.17 -4.90
CA SER A 154 13.74 8.93 -6.10
C SER A 154 12.59 8.31 -6.89
N ILE A 155 12.47 6.97 -6.90
CA ILE A 155 11.47 6.25 -7.66
C ILE A 155 10.23 5.91 -6.84
N GLU A 156 10.38 5.66 -5.53
CA GLU A 156 9.27 5.30 -4.66
C GLU A 156 8.41 6.52 -4.31
N THR A 157 9.03 7.62 -3.89
CA THR A 157 8.32 8.81 -3.39
C THR A 157 8.87 10.12 -3.90
N PHE A 158 9.85 10.07 -4.80
CA PHE A 158 10.48 11.26 -5.38
C PHE A 158 10.98 12.19 -4.27
N PHE A 159 11.73 11.61 -3.32
CA PHE A 159 12.29 12.31 -2.16
C PHE A 159 11.22 12.92 -1.25
N GLY A 160 10.15 12.17 -0.97
CA GLY A 160 9.02 12.63 -0.15
C GLY A 160 8.16 13.73 -0.81
N THR A 161 8.52 14.21 -2.02
CA THR A 161 7.81 15.32 -2.66
C THR A 161 6.50 14.91 -3.35
N TYR A 162 6.20 13.61 -3.45
CA TYR A 162 4.92 13.12 -3.94
C TYR A 162 3.78 13.34 -2.93
N LYS A 163 3.50 14.60 -2.58
CA LYS A 163 2.28 15.03 -1.88
C LYS A 163 1.00 14.77 -2.72
N ASN A 164 1.17 14.57 -4.03
CA ASN A 164 0.08 14.36 -5.00
C ASN A 164 -0.12 12.89 -5.42
N VAL A 165 0.66 11.93 -4.89
CA VAL A 165 0.31 10.52 -5.07
C VAL A 165 -0.88 10.24 -4.16
N PHE A 166 -1.89 9.57 -4.72
CA PHE A 166 -3.03 9.11 -3.93
C PHE A 166 -2.52 8.26 -2.77
N LYS A 167 -2.64 8.83 -1.57
CA LYS A 167 -2.40 8.14 -0.31
C LYS A 167 -3.70 7.48 0.11
N PHE A 168 -3.61 6.22 0.50
CA PHE A 168 -4.74 5.40 0.89
C PHE A 168 -4.62 5.07 2.38
N PRO A 169 -5.71 5.11 3.16
CA PRO A 169 -5.67 4.59 4.53
C PRO A 169 -5.28 3.11 4.49
N THR A 170 -4.14 2.78 5.09
CA THR A 170 -3.49 1.46 4.96
C THR A 170 -4.34 0.36 5.57
N LEU A 171 -4.88 0.62 6.77
CA LEU A 171 -5.78 -0.32 7.44
C LEU A 171 -6.98 -0.65 6.56
N ALA A 172 -7.63 0.37 6.00
CA ALA A 172 -8.77 0.20 5.11
C ALA A 172 -8.39 -0.58 3.86
N THR A 173 -7.29 -0.21 3.22
CA THR A 173 -6.77 -0.86 2.01
C THR A 173 -6.54 -2.36 2.22
N LEU A 174 -5.80 -2.73 3.27
CA LEU A 174 -5.52 -4.13 3.57
C LEU A 174 -6.78 -4.90 3.98
N ALA A 175 -7.68 -4.30 4.76
CA ALA A 175 -8.96 -4.91 5.11
C ALA A 175 -9.81 -5.20 3.87
N SER A 176 -9.84 -4.31 2.89
CA SER A 176 -10.55 -4.53 1.61
C SER A 176 -9.93 -5.67 0.81
N TRP A 177 -8.61 -5.79 0.78
CA TRP A 177 -7.95 -6.92 0.15
C TRP A 177 -8.30 -8.24 0.84
N VAL A 178 -8.32 -8.27 2.17
CA VAL A 178 -8.72 -9.44 2.95
C VAL A 178 -10.19 -9.81 2.66
N ALA A 179 -11.08 -8.82 2.50
CA ALA A 179 -12.49 -9.01 2.10
C ALA A 179 -12.69 -9.87 0.85
N LEU A 180 -11.74 -9.84 -0.07
CA LEU A 180 -11.79 -10.68 -1.28
C LEU A 180 -11.65 -12.18 -1.00
N ASN A 181 -11.37 -12.63 0.23
CA ASN A 181 -11.41 -14.04 0.58
C ASN A 181 -12.86 -14.56 0.56
N ASN A 182 -13.82 -13.71 0.90
CA ASN A 182 -15.24 -14.03 0.86
C ASN A 182 -15.71 -14.17 -0.61
N PRO A 183 -16.22 -15.35 -1.04
CA PRO A 183 -16.59 -15.57 -2.43
C PRO A 183 -17.74 -14.68 -2.89
N THR A 184 -18.75 -14.43 -2.05
CA THR A 184 -19.88 -13.55 -2.38
C THR A 184 -19.42 -12.11 -2.62
N PHE A 185 -18.59 -11.57 -1.72
CA PHE A 185 -18.04 -10.23 -1.87
C PHE A 185 -17.13 -10.14 -3.09
N ARG A 186 -16.22 -11.10 -3.27
CA ARG A 186 -15.32 -11.18 -4.43
C ARG A 186 -16.10 -11.21 -5.75
N SER A 187 -17.11 -12.07 -5.88
CA SER A 187 -17.95 -12.15 -7.08
C SER A 187 -18.73 -10.86 -7.32
N TYR A 188 -19.23 -10.20 -6.26
CA TYR A 188 -19.86 -8.89 -6.37
C TYR A 188 -18.90 -7.82 -6.91
N ILE A 189 -17.69 -7.72 -6.38
CA ILE A 189 -16.67 -6.78 -6.85
C ILE A 189 -16.29 -7.07 -8.31
N ILE A 190 -15.97 -8.32 -8.65
CA ILE A 190 -15.62 -8.71 -10.02
C ILE A 190 -16.78 -8.39 -10.98
N GLY A 191 -18.01 -8.70 -10.60
CA GLY A 191 -19.20 -8.42 -11.40
C GLY A 191 -19.43 -6.93 -11.61
N THR A 192 -19.31 -6.13 -10.54
CA THR A 192 -19.53 -4.67 -10.58
C THR A 192 -18.55 -3.98 -11.51
N TYR A 193 -17.28 -4.42 -11.51
CA TYR A 193 -16.21 -3.77 -12.27
C TYR A 193 -15.84 -4.49 -13.56
N LYS A 194 -16.61 -5.52 -13.93
CA LYS A 194 -16.36 -6.35 -15.11
C LYS A 194 -16.14 -5.51 -16.36
N HIS A 195 -17.02 -4.55 -16.64
CA HIS A 195 -16.91 -3.69 -17.83
C HIS A 195 -15.61 -2.86 -17.87
N ALA A 196 -15.16 -2.35 -16.73
CA ALA A 196 -13.95 -1.55 -16.68
C ALA A 196 -12.68 -2.43 -16.74
N ILE A 197 -12.73 -3.64 -16.16
CA ILE A 197 -11.72 -4.69 -16.35
C ILE A 197 -11.62 -5.06 -17.84
N ASP A 198 -12.75 -5.29 -18.49
CA ASP A 198 -12.84 -5.67 -19.89
C ASP A 198 -12.31 -4.57 -20.82
N ALA A 199 -12.74 -3.32 -20.62
CA ALA A 199 -12.28 -2.16 -21.39
C ALA A 199 -10.76 -1.97 -21.31
N LYS A 200 -10.17 -2.28 -20.16
CA LYS A 200 -8.73 -2.13 -19.96
C LYS A 200 -7.92 -3.30 -20.54
N GLN A 201 -8.39 -4.54 -20.38
CA GLN A 201 -7.76 -5.70 -21.01
C GLN A 201 -7.77 -5.54 -22.54
N HIS A 202 -8.88 -5.04 -23.07
CA HIS A 202 -9.00 -4.60 -24.46
C HIS A 202 -7.92 -3.58 -24.84
N PHE A 203 -7.76 -2.50 -24.08
CA PHE A 203 -6.73 -1.48 -24.37
C PHE A 203 -5.30 -2.03 -24.30
N VAL A 204 -4.99 -2.92 -23.37
CA VAL A 204 -3.66 -3.54 -23.25
C VAL A 204 -3.36 -4.46 -24.43
N ASN A 205 -4.33 -5.29 -24.84
CA ASN A 205 -4.14 -6.26 -25.92
C ASN A 205 -4.14 -5.62 -27.31
N ASN A 206 -4.89 -4.54 -27.51
CA ASN A 206 -5.08 -3.91 -28.81
C ASN A 206 -4.17 -2.69 -29.05
N ARG A 207 -3.20 -2.43 -28.17
CA ARG A 207 -2.26 -1.30 -28.30
C ARG A 207 -1.35 -1.38 -29.55
N THR A 208 -1.38 -2.49 -30.30
CA THR A 208 -0.63 -2.69 -31.54
C THR A 208 -1.49 -3.03 -32.76
N ASP A 209 -2.80 -3.26 -32.61
CA ASP A 209 -3.66 -3.73 -33.70
C ASP A 209 -4.66 -2.65 -34.14
N LYS A 210 -4.51 -2.15 -35.38
CA LYS A 210 -5.33 -1.05 -35.93
C LYS A 210 -6.71 -1.51 -36.41
N ASN A 211 -6.99 -2.82 -36.47
CA ASN A 211 -8.20 -3.38 -37.08
C ASN A 211 -9.03 -4.18 -36.07
N PHE A 212 -9.57 -3.51 -35.04
CA PHE A 212 -10.23 -4.21 -33.94
C PHE A 212 -11.73 -4.49 -34.14
N SER A 213 -12.17 -5.69 -33.72
CA SER A 213 -13.57 -6.11 -33.56
C SER A 213 -13.78 -6.73 -32.17
N THR A 214 -14.81 -6.26 -31.45
CA THR A 214 -15.19 -6.67 -30.08
C THR A 214 -15.70 -8.11 -29.96
N ALA A 215 -15.83 -8.85 -31.07
CA ALA A 215 -16.59 -10.10 -31.13
C ALA A 215 -15.85 -11.38 -30.68
N LYS A 216 -14.59 -11.31 -30.24
CA LYS A 216 -13.76 -12.52 -30.01
C LYS A 216 -13.03 -12.57 -28.67
N TYR A 217 -13.58 -11.95 -27.61
CA TYR A 217 -13.04 -12.14 -26.27
C TYR A 217 -13.91 -13.12 -25.49
N ASP A 218 -13.30 -14.21 -25.02
CA ASP A 218 -13.99 -15.22 -24.23
C ASP A 218 -14.13 -14.77 -22.77
N PHE A 219 -15.36 -14.40 -22.40
CA PHE A 219 -15.74 -13.94 -21.08
C PHE A 219 -15.81 -15.06 -20.03
N SER A 220 -15.42 -16.29 -20.36
CA SER A 220 -15.27 -17.41 -19.44
C SER A 220 -14.13 -17.24 -18.41
N GLN A 221 -13.28 -16.21 -18.55
CA GLN A 221 -12.10 -15.97 -17.70
C GLN A 221 -12.37 -15.37 -16.31
N ASN A 222 -13.60 -15.45 -15.78
CA ASN A 222 -13.88 -15.09 -14.38
C ASN A 222 -12.90 -15.77 -13.41
N SER A 223 -12.45 -16.99 -13.72
CA SER A 223 -11.47 -17.75 -12.94
C SER A 223 -10.12 -17.04 -12.78
N ILE A 224 -9.62 -16.29 -13.78
CA ILE A 224 -8.35 -15.56 -13.66
C ILE A 224 -8.47 -14.42 -12.65
N TRP A 225 -9.56 -13.66 -12.72
CA TRP A 225 -9.82 -12.54 -11.83
C TRP A 225 -10.08 -13.00 -10.40
N GLU A 226 -10.84 -14.09 -10.24
CA GLU A 226 -11.05 -14.73 -8.95
C GLU A 226 -9.74 -15.22 -8.34
N ASN A 227 -8.88 -15.88 -9.14
CA ASN A 227 -7.58 -16.36 -8.67
C ASN A 227 -6.65 -15.20 -8.27
N ARG A 228 -6.65 -14.10 -9.02
CA ARG A 228 -5.88 -12.89 -8.67
C ARG A 228 -6.38 -12.27 -7.37
N ALA A 229 -7.69 -12.05 -7.26
CA ALA A 229 -8.32 -11.51 -6.06
C ALA A 229 -8.04 -12.38 -4.83
N LEU A 230 -8.15 -13.72 -4.98
CA LEU A 230 -7.85 -14.66 -3.90
C LEU A 230 -6.36 -14.65 -3.52
N SER A 231 -5.45 -14.58 -4.50
CA SER A 231 -4.01 -14.49 -4.25
C SER A 231 -3.64 -13.21 -3.49
N ARG A 232 -4.23 -12.07 -3.88
CA ARG A 232 -4.06 -10.79 -3.17
C ARG A 232 -4.64 -10.82 -1.77
N SER A 233 -5.82 -11.41 -1.60
CA SER A 233 -6.44 -11.59 -0.29
C SER A 233 -5.53 -12.38 0.65
N LYS A 234 -5.04 -13.55 0.21
CA LYS A 234 -4.14 -14.40 1.01
C LYS A 234 -2.89 -13.65 1.45
N ARG A 235 -2.26 -12.88 0.55
CA ARG A 235 -1.11 -12.05 0.91
C ARG A 235 -1.48 -10.95 1.91
N SER A 236 -2.62 -10.31 1.73
CA SER A 236 -3.02 -9.18 2.55
C SER A 236 -3.45 -9.57 3.96
N ILE A 237 -3.82 -10.84 4.19
CA ILE A 237 -4.06 -11.36 5.54
C ILE A 237 -2.81 -11.23 6.41
N SER A 238 -1.63 -11.61 5.91
CA SER A 238 -0.39 -11.46 6.67
C SER A 238 -0.02 -9.99 6.85
N GLN A 239 -0.20 -9.17 5.81
CA GLN A 239 0.07 -7.73 5.89
C GLN A 239 -0.81 -7.03 6.92
N LEU A 240 -2.11 -7.33 6.93
CA LEU A 240 -3.04 -6.73 7.89
C LEU A 240 -2.70 -7.15 9.31
N ARG A 241 -2.37 -8.43 9.53
CA ARG A 241 -1.93 -8.93 10.83
C ARG A 241 -0.69 -8.19 11.31
N ASP A 242 0.33 -8.09 10.46
CA ASP A 242 1.58 -7.42 10.83
C ASP A 242 1.39 -5.91 11.03
N LEU A 243 0.50 -5.26 10.26
CA LEU A 243 0.15 -3.86 10.50
C LEU A 243 -0.43 -3.64 11.91
N LEU A 244 -1.33 -4.52 12.34
CA LEU A 244 -1.93 -4.43 13.68
C LEU A 244 -0.90 -4.69 14.78
N ASN A 245 -0.02 -5.67 14.59
CA ASN A 245 1.08 -5.95 15.53
C ASN A 245 2.07 -4.78 15.59
N LEU A 246 2.41 -4.19 14.44
CA LEU A 246 3.27 -3.01 14.38
C LEU A 246 2.64 -1.84 15.13
N ALA A 247 1.36 -1.58 14.89
CA ALA A 247 0.62 -0.54 15.57
C ALA A 247 0.61 -0.74 17.10
N GLU A 248 0.44 -1.98 17.57
CA GLU A 248 0.55 -2.31 18.98
C GLU A 248 1.96 -2.05 19.52
N SER A 249 3.00 -2.51 18.81
CA SER A 249 4.40 -2.32 19.23
C SER A 249 4.84 -0.85 19.27
N MET A 250 4.27 -0.02 18.40
CA MET A 250 4.50 1.42 18.34
C MET A 250 3.55 2.21 19.25
N ASN A 251 2.70 1.52 20.03
CA ASN A 251 1.68 2.11 20.89
C ASN A 251 0.78 3.11 20.16
N LEU A 252 0.45 2.83 18.89
CA LEU A 252 -0.46 3.65 18.10
C LEU A 252 -1.88 3.48 18.62
N ASN A 253 -2.55 4.60 18.85
CA ASN A 253 -3.98 4.58 19.16
C ASN A 253 -4.81 4.37 17.88
N TYR A 254 -6.11 4.14 18.05
CA TYR A 254 -7.04 3.92 16.95
C TYR A 254 -6.98 5.04 15.89
N ASP A 255 -6.97 6.31 16.32
CA ASP A 255 -6.96 7.46 15.42
C ASP A 255 -5.69 7.52 14.57
N SER A 256 -4.54 7.15 15.14
CA SER A 256 -3.27 7.05 14.42
C SER A 256 -3.31 5.93 13.37
N ILE A 257 -3.86 4.76 13.71
CA ILE A 257 -3.90 3.61 12.81
C ILE A 257 -4.80 3.88 11.60
N ILE A 258 -5.97 4.49 11.80
CA ILE A 258 -6.89 4.79 10.68
C ILE A 258 -6.36 5.91 9.76
N LYS A 259 -5.49 6.78 10.28
CA LYS A 259 -4.82 7.85 9.52
C LYS A 259 -3.50 7.41 8.90
N LEU A 260 -3.03 6.19 9.17
CA LEU A 260 -1.80 5.69 8.59
C LEU A 260 -1.98 5.49 7.09
N GLU A 261 -1.31 6.32 6.32
CA GLU A 261 -1.41 6.39 4.88
C GLU A 261 -0.35 5.53 4.17
N GLY A 262 -0.71 5.02 3.00
CA GLY A 262 0.17 4.17 2.19
C GLY A 262 -0.28 4.10 0.74
N SER A 263 0.34 3.21 -0.02
CA SER A 263 -0.09 2.91 -1.38
C SER A 263 -1.40 2.12 -1.41
N TRP A 264 -1.98 2.01 -2.60
CA TRP A 264 -3.18 1.20 -2.85
C TRP A 264 -2.98 -0.31 -2.61
N VAL A 265 -1.74 -0.80 -2.46
CA VAL A 265 -1.44 -2.18 -2.01
C VAL A 265 -1.23 -2.31 -0.51
N GLY A 266 -1.25 -1.20 0.23
CA GLY A 266 -0.96 -1.15 1.66
C GLY A 266 0.54 -1.13 1.99
N ALA A 267 1.40 -0.71 1.05
CA ALA A 267 2.77 -0.37 1.39
C ALA A 267 2.78 0.97 2.12
N ILE A 268 3.41 1.00 3.28
CA ILE A 268 3.54 2.19 4.13
C ILE A 268 4.93 2.77 4.01
N THR A 269 5.12 3.94 4.59
CA THR A 269 6.36 4.72 4.58
C THR A 269 6.73 5.38 3.26
N ASP A 270 7.65 6.34 3.34
CA ASP A 270 8.26 6.94 2.16
C ASP A 270 9.24 6.00 1.45
N GLY A 271 9.57 4.87 2.08
CA GLY A 271 10.25 3.73 1.46
C GLY A 271 9.29 2.74 0.78
N GLN A 272 7.97 2.86 0.91
CA GLN A 272 7.01 1.89 0.36
C GLN A 272 7.22 0.45 0.88
N PHE A 273 7.53 0.30 2.17
CA PHE A 273 7.60 -1.00 2.83
C PHE A 273 6.23 -1.59 3.11
N MET A 274 6.07 -2.89 2.82
CA MET A 274 4.91 -3.64 3.29
C MET A 274 5.01 -3.89 4.81
N PRO A 275 3.90 -3.99 5.55
CA PRO A 275 3.92 -4.30 6.99
C PRO A 275 4.73 -5.55 7.36
N THR A 276 4.67 -6.62 6.57
CA THR A 276 5.52 -7.81 6.81
C THR A 276 7.00 -7.47 6.76
N THR A 277 7.40 -6.57 5.86
CA THR A 277 8.79 -6.15 5.72
C THR A 277 9.23 -5.34 6.92
N LEU A 278 8.39 -4.42 7.40
CA LEU A 278 8.68 -3.63 8.59
C LEU A 278 8.82 -4.49 9.84
N ARG A 279 7.95 -5.50 10.02
CA ARG A 279 8.11 -6.48 11.11
C ARG A 279 9.52 -7.11 11.11
N ASP A 280 10.05 -7.40 9.93
CA ASP A 280 11.33 -8.13 9.80
C ASP A 280 12.55 -7.21 10.00
N ILE A 281 12.43 -5.91 9.77
CA ILE A 281 13.56 -4.96 9.84
C ILE A 281 13.53 -4.04 11.05
N LEU A 282 12.38 -3.84 11.69
CA LEU A 282 12.27 -3.04 12.92
C LEU A 282 12.86 -3.78 14.12
N LYS A 283 13.57 -3.04 14.95
CA LYS A 283 14.07 -3.53 16.24
C LYS A 283 12.93 -3.50 17.26
N ALA A 284 12.99 -4.37 18.25
CA ALA A 284 11.99 -4.40 19.32
C ALA A 284 11.93 -3.05 20.06
N GLY A 285 10.73 -2.47 20.16
CA GLY A 285 10.51 -1.17 20.80
C GLY A 285 10.92 0.05 19.98
N GLU A 286 11.38 -0.13 18.74
CA GLU A 286 11.68 0.97 17.83
C GLU A 286 10.38 1.65 17.39
N ILE A 287 10.33 2.97 17.55
CA ILE A 287 9.24 3.82 17.08
C ILE A 287 9.79 4.62 15.92
N ILE A 288 9.05 4.61 14.80
CA ILE A 288 9.39 5.36 13.58
C ILE A 288 8.22 6.26 13.19
N ASP A 289 8.51 7.42 12.60
CA ASP A 289 7.58 8.10 11.71
C ASP A 289 7.75 7.52 10.29
N PRO A 290 6.73 6.83 9.74
CA PRO A 290 6.85 6.24 8.42
C PRO A 290 7.08 7.27 7.30
N HIS A 291 6.77 8.54 7.52
CA HIS A 291 6.93 9.61 6.54
C HIS A 291 8.09 10.56 6.85
N ASP A 292 8.90 10.27 7.87
CA ASP A 292 10.17 10.94 8.07
C ASP A 292 11.29 10.18 7.35
N LEU A 293 11.94 10.84 6.40
CA LEU A 293 13.06 10.27 5.66
C LEU A 293 14.25 9.95 6.59
N GLY A 294 14.40 10.67 7.71
CA GLY A 294 15.38 10.35 8.75
C GLY A 294 15.18 8.96 9.36
N ASP A 295 13.94 8.54 9.57
CA ASP A 295 13.62 7.20 10.10
C ASP A 295 13.59 6.13 8.99
N VAL A 296 13.21 6.50 7.78
CA VAL A 296 13.08 5.58 6.64
C VAL A 296 14.44 5.14 6.09
N ILE A 297 15.44 6.03 6.02
CA ILE A 297 16.77 5.73 5.45
C ILE A 297 17.44 4.53 6.18
N PRO A 298 17.51 4.50 7.52
CA PRO A 298 18.05 3.35 8.26
C PRO A 298 17.29 2.04 8.04
N LEU A 299 15.98 2.10 7.79
CA LEU A 299 15.16 0.91 7.47
C LEU A 299 15.54 0.37 6.08
N MET A 300 15.76 1.24 5.10
CA MET A 300 16.20 0.86 3.77
C MET A 300 17.57 0.21 3.77
N ALA A 301 18.52 0.79 4.50
CA ALA A 301 19.85 0.20 4.66
C ALA A 301 19.76 -1.20 5.30
N ARG A 302 19.00 -1.35 6.39
CA ARG A 302 18.78 -2.65 7.05
C ARG A 302 18.11 -3.69 6.15
N TYR A 303 17.13 -3.28 5.34
CA TYR A 303 16.46 -4.18 4.41
C TYR A 303 17.41 -4.71 3.33
N LEU A 304 18.31 -3.86 2.83
CA LEU A 304 19.24 -4.19 1.75
C LEU A 304 20.46 -4.97 2.26
N MET A 305 20.93 -4.70 3.47
CA MET A 305 22.16 -5.26 4.06
C MET A 305 22.31 -6.78 3.89
N PRO A 306 21.31 -7.66 4.15
CA PRO A 306 21.48 -9.11 4.00
C PRO A 306 21.71 -9.58 2.55
N TYR A 307 21.44 -8.71 1.59
CA TYR A 307 21.56 -8.99 0.15
C TYR A 307 22.66 -8.17 -0.52
N TRP A 308 23.21 -7.18 0.18
CA TRP A 308 24.19 -6.26 -0.35
C TRP A 308 25.55 -6.93 -0.57
N GLY A 309 26.36 -6.38 -1.47
CA GLY A 309 27.67 -6.90 -1.80
C GLY A 309 28.46 -5.94 -2.66
N GLU A 310 29.71 -6.25 -2.92
CA GLU A 310 30.66 -5.34 -3.57
C GLU A 310 30.54 -5.33 -5.10
N SER A 311 30.04 -6.43 -5.69
CA SER A 311 29.94 -6.53 -7.15
C SER A 311 28.69 -5.83 -7.69
N PRO A 312 28.75 -5.22 -8.88
CA PRO A 312 27.56 -4.64 -9.53
C PRO A 312 26.40 -5.62 -9.67
N GLU A 313 26.68 -6.91 -9.87
CA GLU A 313 25.67 -7.99 -9.95
C GLU A 313 25.01 -8.25 -8.60
N GLN A 314 25.78 -8.24 -7.50
CA GLN A 314 25.26 -8.40 -6.14
C GLN A 314 24.37 -7.22 -5.77
N ILE A 315 24.83 -5.98 -6.01
CA ILE A 315 24.05 -4.76 -5.81
C ILE A 315 22.75 -4.80 -6.62
N ASN A 316 22.84 -5.14 -7.91
CA ASN A 316 21.66 -5.27 -8.78
C ASN A 316 20.67 -6.31 -8.25
N LYS A 317 21.17 -7.44 -7.73
CA LYS A 317 20.34 -8.47 -7.11
C LYS A 317 19.68 -7.97 -5.83
N ALA A 318 20.39 -7.21 -4.99
CA ALA A 318 19.86 -6.59 -3.77
C ALA A 318 18.72 -5.61 -4.09
N ILE A 319 18.93 -4.68 -5.03
CA ILE A 319 17.88 -3.76 -5.52
C ILE A 319 16.70 -4.58 -6.10
N GLY A 320 16.99 -5.70 -6.76
CA GLY A 320 15.97 -6.62 -7.26
C GLY A 320 15.11 -7.30 -6.19
N ARG A 321 15.61 -7.39 -4.94
CA ARG A 321 14.81 -7.81 -3.77
C ARG A 321 13.86 -6.72 -3.32
N TYR A 322 14.22 -5.45 -3.48
CA TYR A 322 13.33 -4.32 -3.24
C TYR A 322 12.20 -4.31 -4.28
N ASN A 323 12.56 -4.27 -5.56
CA ASN A 323 11.62 -4.34 -6.66
C ASN A 323 12.21 -5.05 -7.90
N SER A 324 11.49 -6.05 -8.39
CA SER A 324 11.99 -7.01 -9.40
C SER A 324 12.05 -6.55 -10.87
N PRO A 325 11.35 -5.50 -11.36
CA PRO A 325 11.45 -5.10 -12.76
C PRO A 325 12.85 -4.58 -13.15
N LYS A 326 13.34 -4.95 -14.33
CA LYS A 326 14.66 -4.50 -14.83
C LYS A 326 14.76 -2.97 -14.90
N TRP A 327 13.72 -2.28 -15.35
CA TRP A 327 13.72 -0.81 -15.46
C TRP A 327 13.89 -0.12 -14.11
N TYR A 328 13.34 -0.71 -13.04
CA TYR A 328 13.49 -0.18 -11.68
C TYR A 328 14.95 -0.23 -11.26
N ARG A 329 15.60 -1.39 -11.44
CA ARG A 329 17.02 -1.56 -11.12
C ARG A 329 17.89 -0.62 -11.95
N THR A 330 17.60 -0.49 -13.25
CA THR A 330 18.30 0.45 -14.12
C THR A 330 18.16 1.88 -13.62
N HIS A 331 16.93 2.33 -13.30
CA HIS A 331 16.68 3.65 -12.72
C HIS A 331 17.54 3.90 -11.48
N VAL A 332 17.46 3.02 -10.49
CA VAL A 332 18.22 3.14 -9.23
C VAL A 332 19.71 3.23 -9.50
N THR A 333 20.26 2.32 -10.31
CA THR A 333 21.71 2.33 -10.65
C THR A 333 22.13 3.54 -11.47
N THR A 334 21.24 4.11 -12.29
CA THR A 334 21.53 5.31 -13.08
C THR A 334 21.57 6.54 -12.18
N VAL A 335 20.60 6.71 -11.29
CA VAL A 335 20.61 7.80 -10.30
C VAL A 335 21.85 7.69 -9.43
N ALA A 336 22.12 6.52 -8.87
CA ALA A 336 23.29 6.28 -8.01
C ALA A 336 24.59 6.75 -8.68
N LYS A 337 24.86 6.33 -9.91
CA LYS A 337 26.05 6.75 -10.69
C LYS A 337 26.12 8.25 -10.97
N LEU A 338 24.98 8.92 -11.13
CA LEU A 338 24.93 10.35 -11.43
C LEU A 338 25.23 11.21 -10.20
N VAL A 339 25.02 10.69 -9.00
CA VAL A 339 25.23 11.42 -7.73
C VAL A 339 26.38 10.88 -6.88
N GLU A 340 27.01 9.77 -7.28
CA GLU A 340 28.14 9.14 -6.61
C GLU A 340 29.29 10.13 -6.33
N ALA A 341 29.62 10.97 -7.32
CA ALA A 341 30.66 11.99 -7.16
C ALA A 341 30.30 12.99 -6.03
N ARG A 342 29.02 13.37 -5.92
CA ARG A 342 28.57 14.29 -4.88
C ARG A 342 28.64 13.66 -3.49
N TRP A 343 28.29 12.38 -3.36
CA TRP A 343 28.45 11.67 -2.09
C TRP A 343 29.92 11.60 -1.66
N LYS A 344 30.84 11.30 -2.59
CA LYS A 344 32.28 11.24 -2.30
C LYS A 344 32.86 12.58 -1.82
N GLU A 345 32.36 13.70 -2.36
CA GLU A 345 32.71 15.03 -1.86
C GLU A 345 32.25 15.20 -0.41
N LEU A 346 30.99 14.91 -0.10
CA LEU A 346 30.43 15.02 1.25
C LEU A 346 31.19 14.11 2.25
N GLU A 347 31.49 12.87 1.86
CA GLU A 347 32.28 11.93 2.67
C GLU A 347 33.68 12.49 3.00
N SER A 348 34.31 13.19 2.05
CA SER A 348 35.63 13.79 2.28
C SER A 348 35.58 14.98 3.23
N GLU A 349 34.48 15.75 3.23
CA GLU A 349 34.26 16.86 4.16
C GLU A 349 34.14 16.32 5.60
N PHE A 350 33.37 15.25 5.83
CA PHE A 350 33.23 14.62 7.14
C PHE A 350 34.55 14.12 7.74
N ASN A 351 35.38 13.47 6.93
CA ASN A 351 36.64 12.90 7.40
C ASN A 351 37.73 13.97 7.65
N SER A 352 37.50 15.22 7.25
CA SER A 352 38.47 16.31 7.43
C SER A 352 38.31 17.07 8.75
N ASP A 353 37.20 16.86 9.47
CA ASP A 353 36.87 17.51 10.74
C ASP A 353 37.25 16.66 11.99
N GLU A 354 37.77 15.43 11.79
CA GLU A 354 38.41 14.58 12.81
C GLU A 354 39.93 14.78 12.86
#